data_AF-A0A956F5W3-F1
#
_entry.id   AF-A0A956F5W3-F1
#
_cell.length_a   1.000
_cell.length_b   1.000
_cell.length_c   1.000
_cell.angle_alpha   90.00
_cell.angle_beta   90.00
_cell.angle_gamma   90.00
#
_symmetry.space_group_name_H-M   'P 1'
#
loop_
_entity.id
_entity.type
_entity.pdbx_description
1 polymer ?
#
loop_
_entity_poly.entity_id
_entity_poly.type
_entity_poly.pdbx_seq_one_letter_code
_entity_poly.pdbx_strand_id
1 'polypeptide(L)'
;MTMFQAPRHGQGPALLASLGLALGLGGCNELQKIDDGGSSGAGIPDEVQRVFDERCNTSGCHDSAQAGGLELSAAVSAQIIDGPSEVSALPLVELGNVPGSYLAVKLLSDTSRYEGGVRMPFGADFEDPAVLLDNAIVIGWIAGAELPGGGGGGGMDTEGSDSSGDGSGSTAAEIVLCGLDDVAPGEPNAFDIGMDAGQIPPDVGAALTANCGCHELGDSAMVVAGAIKYAGQVHFSTIAELQADYMGRPVYEVMQDRLEATDFSQMPPNYFCSVEGGEPITAEDQQLLIDWLMAGAPDAPSWNPA
;
A
#
# COMPACT_ATOMS: atom_id res chain seq x y z
N MET A 1 32.37 4.90 -71.15
CA MET A 1 31.46 5.60 -70.22
C MET A 1 30.06 5.39 -70.72
N THR A 2 29.40 4.35 -70.26
CA THR A 2 28.07 3.95 -70.75
C THR A 2 27.21 3.73 -69.53
N MET A 3 26.27 4.65 -69.32
CA MET A 3 25.28 4.62 -68.24
C MET A 3 24.31 3.46 -68.47
N PHE A 4 24.14 2.62 -67.45
CA PHE A 4 23.03 1.68 -67.36
C PHE A 4 21.97 2.27 -66.43
N GLN A 5 20.79 2.50 -66.97
CA GLN A 5 19.63 3.06 -66.28
C GLN A 5 18.68 1.90 -65.95
N ALA A 6 18.42 1.65 -64.67
CA ALA A 6 17.51 0.60 -64.20
C ALA A 6 16.05 1.09 -64.15
N PRO A 7 15.05 0.21 -64.32
CA PRO A 7 13.65 0.58 -64.42
C PRO A 7 13.00 0.88 -63.06
N ARG A 8 12.06 1.82 -63.07
CA ARG A 8 11.20 2.22 -61.95
C ARG A 8 10.07 1.21 -61.75
N HIS A 9 9.98 0.60 -60.57
CA HIS A 9 8.79 -0.12 -60.13
C HIS A 9 7.78 0.86 -59.53
N GLY A 10 6.56 0.84 -60.06
CA GLY A 10 5.42 1.61 -59.58
C GLY A 10 4.92 1.07 -58.25
N GLN A 11 4.81 1.97 -57.27
CA GLN A 11 4.09 1.75 -56.03
C GLN A 11 2.67 2.30 -56.21
N GLY A 12 1.69 1.40 -56.22
CA GLY A 12 0.28 1.76 -56.08
C GLY A 12 -0.06 2.14 -54.63
N PRO A 13 -1.10 2.94 -54.39
CA PRO A 13 -1.50 3.35 -53.05
C PRO A 13 -2.22 2.19 -52.36
N ALA A 14 -1.60 1.64 -51.31
CA ALA A 14 -2.28 0.73 -50.38
C ALA A 14 -3.14 1.57 -49.43
N LEU A 15 -4.46 1.50 -49.62
CA LEU A 15 -5.46 1.93 -48.65
C LEU A 15 -5.39 0.99 -47.44
N LEU A 16 -4.68 1.42 -46.40
CA LEU A 16 -4.75 0.83 -45.07
C LEU A 16 -6.00 1.36 -44.36
N ALA A 17 -7.02 0.51 -44.28
CA ALA A 17 -8.19 0.76 -43.45
C ALA A 17 -7.81 0.56 -41.97
N SER A 18 -7.61 1.68 -41.27
CA SER A 18 -7.43 1.72 -39.83
C SER A 18 -8.75 1.37 -39.14
N LEU A 19 -8.91 0.11 -38.75
CA LEU A 19 -10.00 -0.35 -37.90
C LEU A 19 -9.66 0.07 -36.45
N GLY A 20 -10.19 1.22 -36.04
CA GLY A 20 -10.07 1.72 -34.67
C GLY A 20 -10.86 0.84 -33.71
N LEU A 21 -10.18 -0.10 -33.07
CA LEU A 21 -10.70 -0.85 -31.94
C LEU A 21 -10.47 -0.02 -30.67
N ALA A 22 -11.44 0.84 -30.34
CA ALA A 22 -11.51 1.51 -29.05
C ALA A 22 -11.90 0.46 -27.99
N LEU A 23 -10.89 -0.20 -27.42
CA LEU A 23 -11.04 -0.95 -26.18
C LEU A 23 -11.29 0.06 -25.06
N GLY A 24 -12.56 0.18 -24.67
CA GLY A 24 -12.96 0.87 -23.46
C GLY A 24 -12.47 0.08 -22.24
N LEU A 25 -11.26 0.40 -21.78
CA LEU A 25 -10.81 0.13 -20.42
C LEU A 25 -11.60 1.06 -19.49
N GLY A 26 -12.88 0.75 -19.29
CA GLY A 26 -13.70 1.35 -18.23
C GLY A 26 -13.23 0.79 -16.90
N GLY A 27 -12.84 1.69 -16.00
CA GLY A 27 -12.18 1.38 -14.73
C GLY A 27 -12.99 0.44 -13.84
N CYS A 28 -12.42 -0.73 -13.58
CA CYS A 28 -12.60 -1.41 -12.31
C CYS A 28 -11.62 -0.75 -11.33
N ASN A 29 -12.07 -0.38 -10.14
CA ASN A 29 -11.31 0.10 -8.96
C ASN A 29 -11.52 1.56 -8.52
N GLU A 30 -12.43 2.33 -9.12
CA GLU A 30 -13.00 3.46 -8.37
C GLU A 30 -14.07 2.92 -7.41
N LEU A 31 -13.70 2.78 -6.14
CA LEU A 31 -14.66 2.63 -5.06
C LEU A 31 -15.61 3.83 -5.15
N GLN A 32 -16.85 3.60 -5.61
CA GLN A 32 -17.87 4.63 -5.59
C GLN A 32 -18.16 4.96 -4.13
N LYS A 33 -17.96 6.23 -3.77
CA LYS A 33 -18.46 6.79 -2.53
C LYS A 33 -19.96 6.51 -2.49
N ILE A 34 -20.41 5.75 -1.48
CA ILE A 34 -21.83 5.56 -1.26
C ILE A 34 -22.35 6.91 -0.75
N ASP A 35 -22.91 7.71 -1.67
CA ASP A 35 -23.59 8.96 -1.33
C ASP A 35 -24.94 8.64 -0.69
N ASP A 36 -24.89 8.14 0.54
CA ASP A 36 -26.07 8.08 1.39
C ASP A 36 -26.44 9.51 1.73
N GLY A 37 -27.43 10.07 1.03
CA GLY A 37 -27.90 11.46 1.13
C GLY A 37 -28.46 11.88 2.51
N GLY A 38 -28.04 11.26 3.60
CA GLY A 38 -28.18 11.73 4.96
C GLY A 38 -26.88 12.42 5.41
N SER A 39 -26.99 13.67 5.85
CA SER A 39 -25.93 14.42 6.52
C SER A 39 -25.61 13.81 7.90
N SER A 40 -25.13 12.57 7.90
CA SER A 40 -24.41 11.95 8.99
C SER A 40 -22.96 11.93 8.52
N GLY A 41 -22.34 13.11 8.51
CA GLY A 41 -20.94 13.23 8.10
C GLY A 41 -20.13 12.19 8.85
N ALA A 42 -19.30 11.44 8.13
CA ALA A 42 -18.44 10.44 8.74
C ALA A 42 -17.75 11.06 9.97
N GLY A 43 -17.90 10.43 11.13
CA GLY A 43 -17.27 10.93 12.35
C GLY A 43 -15.78 10.68 12.33
N ILE A 44 -15.04 11.42 13.16
CA ILE A 44 -13.67 11.03 13.52
C ILE A 44 -13.77 9.85 14.51
N PRO A 45 -13.17 8.68 14.25
CA PRO A 45 -13.13 7.59 15.21
C PRO A 45 -12.41 8.01 16.50
N ASP A 46 -12.81 7.47 17.65
CA ASP A 46 -12.22 7.80 18.95
C ASP A 46 -10.69 7.63 18.96
N GLU A 47 -10.18 6.59 18.31
CA GLU A 47 -8.74 6.32 18.23
C GLU A 47 -7.97 7.38 17.42
N VAL A 48 -8.60 7.90 16.34
CA VAL A 48 -8.04 9.01 15.56
C VAL A 48 -8.09 10.30 16.37
N GLN A 49 -9.18 10.53 17.09
CA GLN A 49 -9.33 11.71 17.95
C GLN A 49 -8.31 11.69 19.11
N ARG A 50 -8.01 10.52 19.69
CA ARG A 50 -6.92 10.35 20.67
C ARG A 50 -5.60 10.83 20.10
N VAL A 51 -5.23 10.37 18.90
CA VAL A 51 -3.99 10.81 18.24
C VAL A 51 -3.99 12.32 18.02
N PHE A 52 -5.11 12.90 17.57
CA PHE A 52 -5.22 14.34 17.43
C PHE A 52 -5.00 15.06 18.76
N ASP A 53 -5.64 14.64 19.85
CA ASP A 53 -5.52 15.27 21.16
C ASP A 53 -4.11 15.18 21.74
N GLU A 54 -3.42 14.05 21.55
CA GLU A 54 -2.08 13.83 22.11
C GLU A 54 -0.97 14.50 21.29
N ARG A 55 -1.13 14.63 19.97
CA ARG A 55 -0.04 15.01 19.05
C ARG A 55 -0.27 16.30 18.28
N CYS A 56 -1.51 16.70 18.04
CA CYS A 56 -1.84 17.76 17.08
C CYS A 56 -2.60 18.94 17.73
N ASN A 57 -3.65 18.64 18.49
CA ASN A 57 -4.50 19.55 19.25
C ASN A 57 -3.85 19.95 20.58
N THR A 58 -2.58 20.33 20.51
CA THR A 58 -1.83 20.86 21.65
C THR A 58 -1.83 22.38 21.63
N SER A 59 -1.61 22.99 22.79
CA SER A 59 -1.59 24.45 22.94
C SER A 59 -0.71 25.13 21.88
N GLY A 60 -1.33 25.96 21.04
CA GLY A 60 -0.64 26.73 19.98
C GLY A 60 -0.39 26.00 18.65
N CYS A 61 -0.84 24.76 18.48
CA CYS A 61 -0.71 24.00 17.23
C CYS A 61 -2.03 23.90 16.47
N HIS A 62 -2.98 23.09 16.95
CA HIS A 62 -4.30 22.90 16.33
C HIS A 62 -5.42 22.96 17.37
N ASP A 63 -5.30 23.90 18.31
CA ASP A 63 -6.28 24.16 19.36
C ASP A 63 -7.21 25.33 19.00
N SER A 64 -8.27 25.49 19.80
CA SER A 64 -9.23 26.60 19.63
C SER A 64 -8.61 27.99 19.88
N ALA A 65 -7.40 28.06 20.44
CA ALA A 65 -6.73 29.32 20.74
C ALA A 65 -5.98 29.88 19.52
N GLN A 66 -5.70 29.05 18.51
CA GLN A 66 -5.03 29.47 17.29
C GLN A 66 -5.99 30.21 16.35
N ALA A 67 -5.91 31.54 16.33
CA ALA A 67 -6.75 32.36 15.46
C ALA A 67 -6.45 32.08 13.97
N GLY A 68 -7.48 31.63 13.23
CA GLY A 68 -7.36 31.30 11.80
C GLY A 68 -6.62 29.99 11.52
N GLY A 69 -6.37 29.19 12.56
CA GLY A 69 -5.78 27.87 12.48
C GLY A 69 -6.81 26.77 12.24
N LEU A 70 -6.33 25.62 11.77
CA LEU A 70 -7.09 24.38 11.78
C LEU A 70 -7.25 23.90 13.23
N GLU A 71 -8.48 23.77 13.72
CA GLU A 71 -8.76 23.20 15.04
C GLU A 71 -9.07 21.69 14.91
N LEU A 72 -8.40 20.87 15.70
CA LEU A 72 -8.54 19.40 15.68
C LEU A 72 -9.16 18.84 16.97
N SER A 73 -9.85 19.69 17.75
CA SER A 73 -10.58 19.24 18.93
C SER A 73 -11.79 18.39 18.55
N ALA A 74 -12.18 17.47 19.43
CA ALA A 74 -13.33 16.58 19.23
C ALA A 74 -14.64 17.31 18.87
N ALA A 75 -14.78 18.59 19.24
CA ALA A 75 -15.96 19.39 18.94
C ALA A 75 -16.08 19.78 17.46
N VAL A 76 -14.96 19.83 16.73
CA VAL A 76 -14.91 20.40 15.36
C VAL A 76 -14.09 19.58 14.36
N SER A 77 -13.29 18.61 14.82
CA SER A 77 -12.37 17.83 13.98
C SER A 77 -13.03 17.11 12.81
N ALA A 78 -14.31 16.75 12.90
CA ALA A 78 -15.05 16.16 11.79
C ALA A 78 -15.14 17.07 10.54
N GLN A 79 -14.94 18.39 10.69
CA GLN A 79 -14.96 19.35 9.58
C GLN A 79 -13.77 19.20 8.62
N ILE A 80 -12.74 18.43 8.99
CA ILE A 80 -11.58 18.20 8.11
C ILE A 80 -11.88 17.22 6.98
N ILE A 81 -12.93 16.40 7.13
CA ILE A 81 -13.33 15.44 6.10
C ILE A 81 -13.97 16.21 4.95
N ASP A 82 -13.38 16.07 3.77
CA ASP A 82 -13.66 16.84 2.56
C ASP A 82 -13.48 18.37 2.75
N GLY A 83 -12.90 18.81 3.86
CA GLY A 83 -12.67 20.22 4.19
C GLY A 83 -11.53 20.81 3.36
N PRO A 84 -11.61 22.08 2.93
CA PRO A 84 -10.55 22.70 2.15
C PRO A 84 -9.30 22.95 2.99
N SER A 85 -8.12 22.78 2.39
CA SER A 85 -6.87 23.27 2.95
C SER A 85 -6.62 24.71 2.50
N GLU A 86 -6.23 25.59 3.42
CA GLU A 86 -5.86 26.98 3.10
C GLU A 86 -4.48 27.09 2.44
N VAL A 87 -3.69 26.02 2.52
CA VAL A 87 -2.26 26.01 2.13
C VAL A 87 -1.92 24.96 1.07
N SER A 88 -2.92 24.22 0.58
CA SER A 88 -2.77 23.18 -0.42
C SER A 88 -3.98 23.14 -1.36
N ALA A 89 -3.76 22.70 -2.59
CA ALA A 89 -4.86 22.40 -3.51
C ALA A 89 -5.62 21.11 -3.15
N LEU A 90 -5.05 20.28 -2.27
CA LEU A 90 -5.67 19.06 -1.76
C LEU A 90 -6.67 19.38 -0.62
N PRO A 91 -7.77 18.62 -0.48
CA PRO A 91 -8.59 18.64 0.73
C PRO A 91 -7.75 18.22 1.95
N LEU A 92 -8.19 18.61 3.15
CA LEU A 92 -7.54 18.22 4.41
C LEU A 92 -7.55 16.70 4.56
N VAL A 93 -8.72 16.07 4.43
CA VAL A 93 -8.89 14.61 4.38
C VAL A 93 -9.89 14.26 3.29
N GLU A 94 -9.55 13.27 2.47
CA GLU A 94 -10.44 12.60 1.51
C GLU A 94 -10.42 11.10 1.82
N LEU A 95 -11.50 10.60 2.41
CA LEU A 95 -11.60 9.19 2.83
C LEU A 95 -11.52 8.26 1.61
N GLY A 96 -10.72 7.20 1.72
CA GLY A 96 -10.37 6.28 0.63
C GLY A 96 -9.23 6.78 -0.26
N ASN A 97 -8.79 8.04 -0.14
CA ASN A 97 -7.78 8.65 -1.00
C ASN A 97 -6.61 9.25 -0.19
N VAL A 98 -5.71 8.37 0.28
CA VAL A 98 -4.48 8.74 0.99
C VAL A 98 -3.62 9.75 0.20
N PRO A 99 -3.26 9.54 -1.09
CA PRO A 99 -2.43 10.52 -1.81
C PRO A 99 -3.16 11.84 -2.10
N GLY A 100 -4.50 11.83 -2.14
CA GLY A 100 -5.33 13.04 -2.29
C GLY A 100 -5.55 13.83 -1.00
N SER A 101 -5.15 13.29 0.15
CA SER A 101 -5.37 13.91 1.47
C SER A 101 -4.16 14.72 1.94
N TYR A 102 -4.37 16.02 2.20
CA TYR A 102 -3.30 16.90 2.69
C TYR A 102 -2.77 16.50 4.08
N LEU A 103 -3.61 15.92 4.94
CA LEU A 103 -3.16 15.38 6.22
C LEU A 103 -2.24 14.18 6.05
N ALA A 104 -2.60 13.22 5.19
CA ALA A 104 -1.78 12.02 4.95
C ALA A 104 -0.42 12.38 4.33
N VAL A 105 -0.44 13.14 3.23
CA VAL A 105 0.34 14.37 3.10
C VAL A 105 1.48 14.55 4.11
N LYS A 106 1.12 15.32 5.14
CA LYS A 106 1.93 15.81 6.26
C LYS A 106 2.48 14.75 7.21
N LEU A 107 1.87 13.57 7.30
CA LEU A 107 2.28 12.50 8.21
C LEU A 107 3.35 11.58 7.58
N LEU A 108 3.28 11.38 6.27
CA LEU A 108 4.18 10.49 5.54
C LEU A 108 5.62 11.02 5.49
N SER A 109 6.59 10.10 5.67
CA SER A 109 8.03 10.36 5.80
C SER A 109 8.72 10.90 4.56
N ASP A 110 8.08 10.77 3.39
CA ASP A 110 8.70 11.17 2.14
C ASP A 110 8.58 12.68 1.90
N THR A 111 9.47 13.43 2.55
CA THR A 111 9.59 14.89 2.37
C THR A 111 9.92 15.31 0.92
N SER A 112 10.32 14.38 0.05
CA SER A 112 10.70 14.70 -1.34
C SER A 112 9.52 15.08 -2.23
N ARG A 113 8.29 14.71 -1.84
CA ARG A 113 7.04 15.07 -2.54
C ARG A 113 6.41 16.39 -2.09
N TYR A 114 7.02 17.11 -1.14
CA TYR A 114 6.39 18.27 -0.54
C TYR A 114 6.66 19.56 -1.31
N GLU A 115 5.62 20.08 -1.96
CA GLU A 115 5.52 21.50 -2.30
C GLU A 115 5.14 22.31 -1.05
N GLY A 116 6.02 22.38 -0.06
CA GLY A 116 5.96 23.37 1.02
C GLY A 116 5.36 22.92 2.36
N GLY A 117 6.02 23.37 3.43
CA GLY A 117 5.58 23.27 4.82
C GLY A 117 6.31 22.20 5.65
N VAL A 118 6.02 22.18 6.95
CA VAL A 118 6.68 21.28 7.90
C VAL A 118 5.93 19.95 7.98
N ARG A 119 6.66 18.86 8.19
CA ARG A 119 6.11 17.52 8.48
C ARG A 119 5.41 17.52 9.85
N MET A 120 4.32 16.77 9.97
CA MET A 120 3.56 16.62 11.22
C MET A 120 3.65 15.20 11.77
N PRO A 121 3.60 14.99 13.11
CA PRO A 121 3.53 16.04 14.14
C PRO A 121 4.82 16.87 14.22
N PHE A 122 4.69 18.18 14.48
CA PHE A 122 5.82 19.09 14.48
C PHE A 122 6.84 18.72 15.57
N GLY A 123 8.10 18.55 15.18
CA GLY A 123 9.18 18.23 16.12
C GLY A 123 9.15 16.80 16.68
N ALA A 124 8.33 15.92 16.13
CA ALA A 124 8.32 14.51 16.49
C ALA A 124 9.60 13.79 16.03
N ASP A 125 10.00 12.78 16.79
CA ASP A 125 10.97 11.78 16.35
C ASP A 125 10.22 10.72 15.55
N PHE A 126 10.50 10.64 14.25
CA PHE A 126 9.82 9.69 13.36
C PHE A 126 10.47 8.31 13.33
N GLU A 127 11.52 8.11 14.12
CA GLU A 127 12.05 6.79 14.44
C GLU A 127 11.41 6.21 15.72
N ASP A 128 10.64 7.01 16.47
CA ASP A 128 9.89 6.55 17.65
C ASP A 128 8.72 5.64 17.22
N PRO A 129 8.69 4.36 17.64
CA PRO A 129 7.61 3.43 17.32
C PRO A 129 6.22 3.96 17.69
N ALA A 130 6.10 4.73 18.77
CA ALA A 130 4.81 5.29 19.18
C ALA A 130 4.30 6.34 18.19
N VAL A 131 5.19 7.17 17.63
CA VAL A 131 4.84 8.16 16.60
C VAL A 131 4.45 7.48 15.29
N LEU A 132 5.18 6.42 14.92
CA LEU A 132 4.86 5.63 13.74
C LEU A 132 3.49 4.97 13.85
N LEU A 133 3.17 4.38 15.00
CA LEU A 133 1.85 3.79 15.27
C LEU A 133 0.73 4.83 15.23
N ASP A 134 0.90 5.98 15.88
CA ASP A 134 -0.09 7.07 15.86
C ASP A 134 -0.35 7.58 14.42
N ASN A 135 0.70 7.73 13.62
CA ASN A 135 0.55 8.11 12.20
C ASN A 135 -0.16 7.01 11.40
N ALA A 136 0.15 5.74 11.65
CA ALA A 136 -0.49 4.59 11.01
C ALA A 136 -2.00 4.57 11.24
N ILE A 137 -2.45 4.87 12.46
CA ILE A 137 -3.86 4.95 12.83
C ILE A 137 -4.58 6.00 11.97
N VAL A 138 -4.02 7.21 11.87
CA VAL A 138 -4.64 8.30 11.10
C VAL A 138 -4.62 7.99 9.60
N ILE A 139 -3.51 7.47 9.07
CA ILE A 139 -3.38 7.11 7.66
C ILE A 139 -4.32 5.95 7.30
N GLY A 140 -4.44 4.94 8.15
CA GLY A 140 -5.34 3.80 7.98
C GLY A 140 -6.80 4.26 7.93
N TRP A 141 -7.21 5.15 8.84
CA TRP A 141 -8.53 5.78 8.79
C TRP A 141 -8.78 6.53 7.48
N ILE A 142 -7.83 7.35 7.03
CA ILE A 142 -7.92 8.04 5.74
C ILE A 142 -8.03 7.04 4.59
N ALA A 143 -7.35 5.89 4.66
CA ALA A 143 -7.45 4.83 3.68
C ALA A 143 -8.78 4.07 3.69
N GLY A 144 -9.66 4.32 4.68
CA GLY A 144 -10.95 3.66 4.85
C GLY A 144 -10.89 2.41 5.74
N ALA A 145 -9.83 2.21 6.53
CA ALA A 145 -9.76 1.11 7.48
C ALA A 145 -10.83 1.26 8.58
N GLU A 146 -11.45 0.15 8.96
CA GLU A 146 -12.36 0.11 10.10
C GLU A 146 -11.55 0.23 11.39
N LEU A 147 -11.83 1.27 12.18
CA LEU A 147 -11.22 1.47 13.49
C LEU A 147 -12.23 1.22 14.60
N PRO A 148 -11.81 0.67 15.75
CA PRO A 148 -12.66 0.55 16.93
C PRO A 148 -13.26 1.90 17.31
N GLY A 149 -14.58 1.94 17.53
CA GLY A 149 -15.29 3.18 17.88
C GLY A 149 -15.63 4.08 16.68
N GLY A 150 -15.23 3.72 15.46
CA GLY A 150 -15.74 4.34 14.23
C GLY A 150 -17.19 3.93 14.03
N GLY A 151 -18.13 4.83 14.31
CA GLY A 151 -19.55 4.58 14.12
C GLY A 151 -19.85 4.15 12.68
N GLY A 152 -20.05 2.85 12.48
CA GLY A 152 -20.49 2.26 11.23
C GLY A 152 -21.84 2.82 10.82
N GLY A 153 -21.81 3.89 10.02
CA GLY A 153 -22.99 4.39 9.34
C GLY A 153 -23.32 3.46 8.17
N GLY A 154 -24.31 2.59 8.36
CA GLY A 154 -24.94 1.85 7.27
C GLY A 154 -24.93 0.33 7.42
N GLY A 155 -25.77 -0.20 8.31
CA GLY A 155 -26.00 -1.64 8.44
C GLY A 155 -27.28 -1.92 9.22
N MET A 156 -28.41 -1.44 8.71
CA MET A 156 -29.72 -1.77 9.27
C MET A 156 -30.20 -3.06 8.62
N ASP A 157 -30.04 -4.19 9.33
CA ASP A 157 -30.92 -5.37 9.24
C ASP A 157 -30.87 -6.18 10.55
N THR A 158 -31.88 -5.94 11.38
CA THR A 158 -32.48 -6.84 12.38
C THR A 158 -32.99 -8.11 11.65
N GLU A 159 -32.98 -9.37 12.11
CA GLU A 159 -32.95 -10.04 13.43
C GLU A 159 -32.33 -11.45 13.23
N GLY A 160 -31.67 -12.04 14.26
CA GLY A 160 -31.42 -13.48 14.24
C GLY A 160 -30.39 -14.07 15.21
N SER A 161 -30.85 -14.42 16.41
CA SER A 161 -30.41 -15.55 17.26
C SER A 161 -28.95 -15.68 17.72
N ASP A 162 -28.79 -15.50 19.04
CA ASP A 162 -28.00 -16.28 20.00
C ASP A 162 -26.93 -17.24 19.44
N SER A 163 -25.65 -16.89 19.63
CA SER A 163 -24.59 -17.87 19.90
C SER A 163 -23.44 -17.23 20.66
N SER A 164 -23.29 -17.67 21.91
CA SER A 164 -22.13 -17.42 22.74
C SER A 164 -20.90 -18.12 22.14
N GLY A 165 -20.02 -17.35 21.51
CA GLY A 165 -18.68 -17.79 21.13
C GLY A 165 -17.66 -16.97 21.88
N ASP A 166 -16.90 -17.62 22.78
CA ASP A 166 -15.65 -17.10 23.32
C ASP A 166 -14.65 -16.99 22.15
N GLY A 167 -14.68 -15.86 21.46
CA GLY A 167 -13.66 -15.44 20.51
C GLY A 167 -12.60 -14.68 21.27
N SER A 168 -11.45 -15.32 21.50
CA SER A 168 -10.22 -14.66 21.94
C SER A 168 -9.86 -13.61 20.89
N GLY A 169 -10.34 -12.39 21.11
CA GLY A 169 -10.08 -11.24 20.25
C GLY A 169 -8.59 -11.00 20.21
N SER A 170 -7.98 -11.38 19.09
CA SER A 170 -6.65 -10.93 18.72
C SER A 170 -6.77 -9.42 18.54
N THR A 171 -6.47 -8.67 19.60
CA THR A 171 -6.22 -7.23 19.49
C THR A 171 -5.20 -7.06 18.40
N ALA A 172 -5.54 -6.34 17.33
CA ALA A 172 -4.71 -6.08 16.14
C ALA A 172 -3.23 -6.05 16.52
N ALA A 173 -2.60 -7.22 16.45
CA ALA A 173 -1.19 -7.32 16.72
C ALA A 173 -0.57 -6.57 15.57
N GLU A 174 0.35 -5.66 15.88
CA GLU A 174 1.35 -5.18 14.94
C GLU A 174 1.69 -6.34 14.01
N ILE A 175 1.50 -6.20 12.71
CA ILE A 175 1.75 -7.30 11.77
C ILE A 175 3.24 -7.54 11.78
N VAL A 176 3.66 -8.45 12.66
CA VAL A 176 5.03 -8.92 12.75
C VAL A 176 5.25 -10.06 11.74
N LEU A 177 4.22 -10.54 11.04
CA LEU A 177 4.28 -11.71 10.18
C LEU A 177 3.92 -11.33 8.75
N CYS A 178 4.76 -11.69 7.77
CA CYS A 178 4.50 -11.41 6.36
C CYS A 178 4.29 -12.69 5.52
N GLY A 179 4.39 -13.88 6.12
CA GLY A 179 4.09 -15.14 5.47
C GLY A 179 2.61 -15.30 5.14
N LEU A 180 2.29 -15.85 3.96
CA LEU A 180 0.91 -15.98 3.49
C LEU A 180 0.02 -16.77 4.47
N ASP A 181 0.54 -17.89 5.00
CA ASP A 181 -0.18 -18.70 5.98
C ASP A 181 -0.40 -17.97 7.33
N ASP A 182 0.45 -17.00 7.65
CA ASP A 182 0.32 -16.18 8.86
C ASP A 182 -0.72 -15.07 8.68
N VAL A 183 -0.69 -14.38 7.54
CA VAL A 183 -1.53 -13.20 7.28
C VAL A 183 -2.90 -13.55 6.70
N ALA A 184 -3.01 -14.65 5.96
CA ALA A 184 -4.25 -15.12 5.36
C ALA A 184 -4.27 -16.65 5.23
N PRO A 185 -4.40 -17.39 6.35
CA PRO A 185 -4.39 -18.84 6.35
C PRO A 185 -5.43 -19.43 5.38
N GLY A 186 -4.98 -20.24 4.43
CA GLY A 186 -5.83 -20.92 3.45
C GLY A 186 -6.16 -20.12 2.20
N GLU A 187 -5.67 -18.88 2.06
CA GLU A 187 -5.70 -18.19 0.77
C GLU A 187 -4.81 -18.91 -0.25
N PRO A 188 -5.21 -18.97 -1.53
CA PRO A 188 -4.35 -19.51 -2.58
C PRO A 188 -3.06 -18.70 -2.69
N ASN A 189 -1.96 -19.42 -2.89
CA ASN A 189 -0.69 -18.80 -3.20
C ASN A 189 -0.75 -18.07 -4.55
N ALA A 190 -0.49 -16.75 -4.52
CA ALA A 190 -0.51 -15.91 -5.71
C ALA A 190 0.74 -16.05 -6.59
N PHE A 191 1.87 -16.53 -6.04
CA PHE A 191 3.11 -16.69 -6.80
C PHE A 191 2.97 -17.79 -7.88
N ASP A 192 3.40 -17.49 -9.11
CA ASP A 192 3.46 -18.45 -10.22
C ASP A 192 4.68 -19.37 -10.07
N ILE A 193 4.56 -20.33 -9.15
CA ILE A 193 5.62 -21.25 -8.77
C ILE A 193 5.57 -22.51 -9.62
N GLY A 194 6.71 -22.93 -10.15
CA GLY A 194 6.83 -24.20 -10.84
C GLY A 194 8.20 -24.43 -11.48
N MET A 195 8.29 -25.42 -12.37
CA MET A 195 9.55 -25.81 -13.03
C MET A 195 9.61 -25.37 -14.49
N ASP A 196 8.54 -24.76 -15.02
CA ASP A 196 8.46 -24.36 -16.41
C ASP A 196 9.06 -22.97 -16.64
N ALA A 197 9.35 -22.65 -17.90
CA ALA A 197 9.88 -21.35 -18.28
C ALA A 197 8.89 -20.22 -17.92
N GLY A 198 9.42 -19.11 -17.39
CA GLY A 198 8.64 -17.99 -16.87
C GLY A 198 8.07 -18.17 -15.46
N GLN A 199 8.23 -19.32 -14.83
CA GLN A 199 7.79 -19.56 -13.45
C GLN A 199 8.90 -19.31 -12.43
N ILE A 200 8.50 -18.97 -11.22
CA ILE A 200 9.40 -18.81 -10.07
C ILE A 200 9.86 -20.21 -9.61
N PRO A 201 11.17 -20.42 -9.38
CA PRO A 201 11.69 -21.69 -8.88
C PRO A 201 11.01 -22.13 -7.57
N PRO A 202 10.73 -23.43 -7.33
CA PRO A 202 9.94 -23.86 -6.16
C PRO A 202 10.52 -23.52 -4.79
N ASP A 203 11.85 -23.55 -4.64
CA ASP A 203 12.57 -23.15 -3.43
C ASP A 203 12.43 -21.64 -3.17
N VAL A 204 12.66 -20.82 -4.19
CA VAL A 204 12.46 -19.37 -4.13
C VAL A 204 11.01 -19.01 -3.83
N GLY A 205 10.07 -19.66 -4.53
CA GLY A 205 8.64 -19.45 -4.34
C GLY A 205 8.19 -19.78 -2.92
N ALA A 206 8.71 -20.85 -2.33
CA ALA A 206 8.45 -21.18 -0.92
C ALA A 206 8.96 -20.09 0.02
N ALA A 207 10.19 -19.59 -0.18
CA ALA A 207 10.75 -18.50 0.61
C ALA A 207 9.93 -17.20 0.48
N LEU A 208 9.53 -16.82 -0.74
CA LEU A 208 8.64 -15.66 -0.96
C LEU A 208 7.28 -15.83 -0.28
N THR A 209 6.71 -17.03 -0.31
CA THR A 209 5.41 -17.32 0.32
C THR A 209 5.50 -17.20 1.84
N ALA A 210 6.57 -17.73 2.43
CA ALA A 210 6.78 -17.75 3.88
C ALA A 210 7.17 -16.38 4.46
N ASN A 211 7.72 -15.47 3.65
CA ASN A 211 8.30 -14.23 4.14
C ASN A 211 7.70 -12.95 3.54
N CYS A 212 7.10 -13.03 2.35
CA CYS A 212 6.66 -11.88 1.56
C CYS A 212 5.22 -12.01 1.05
N GLY A 213 4.47 -13.02 1.50
CA GLY A 213 3.09 -13.29 1.07
C GLY A 213 2.12 -12.13 1.29
N CYS A 214 2.36 -11.27 2.28
CA CYS A 214 1.54 -10.08 2.53
C CYS A 214 1.48 -9.09 1.35
N HIS A 215 2.46 -9.10 0.45
CA HIS A 215 2.50 -8.21 -0.72
C HIS A 215 1.52 -8.61 -1.82
N GLU A 216 1.13 -9.89 -1.86
CA GLU A 216 0.25 -10.43 -2.90
C GLU A 216 -1.16 -10.72 -2.41
N LEU A 217 -1.48 -10.28 -1.19
CA LEU A 217 -2.85 -10.30 -0.68
C LEU A 217 -3.72 -9.30 -1.44
N GLY A 218 -4.89 -9.75 -1.87
CA GLY A 218 -5.91 -8.88 -2.44
C GLY A 218 -6.48 -7.87 -1.42
N ASP A 219 -7.10 -6.81 -1.94
CA ASP A 219 -7.61 -5.65 -1.17
C ASP A 219 -8.45 -6.03 0.06
N SER A 220 -9.20 -7.13 0.02
CA SER A 220 -10.09 -7.54 1.12
C SER A 220 -9.37 -8.18 2.31
N ALA A 221 -8.22 -8.83 2.11
CA ALA A 221 -7.49 -9.50 3.19
C ALA A 221 -6.61 -8.52 4.00
N MET A 222 -6.08 -7.48 3.35
CA MET A 222 -5.24 -6.47 4.01
C MET A 222 -6.02 -5.58 5.00
N VAL A 223 -7.31 -5.38 4.77
CA VAL A 223 -8.19 -4.59 5.67
C VAL A 223 -8.43 -5.32 7.00
N VAL A 224 -8.39 -6.65 7.02
CA VAL A 224 -8.71 -7.47 8.20
C VAL A 224 -7.60 -7.44 9.26
N ALA A 225 -6.35 -7.16 8.88
CA ALA A 225 -5.21 -7.28 9.78
C ALA A 225 -4.65 -5.93 10.30
N GLY A 226 -5.24 -4.79 9.92
CA GLY A 226 -4.66 -3.47 10.26
C GLY A 226 -3.31 -3.21 9.59
N ALA A 227 -2.97 -4.00 8.57
CA ALA A 227 -1.79 -3.81 7.74
C ALA A 227 -1.93 -2.45 7.08
N ILE A 228 -1.01 -1.51 7.33
CA ILE A 228 -0.87 -0.40 6.42
C ILE A 228 -0.60 -1.04 5.07
N LYS A 229 -1.48 -0.75 4.13
CA LYS A 229 -1.26 -0.86 2.70
C LYS A 229 0.21 -0.57 2.38
N TYR A 230 1.04 -1.61 2.30
CA TYR A 230 2.05 -1.67 1.25
C TYR A 230 1.25 -1.89 -0.05
N ALA A 231 0.35 -0.96 -0.36
CA ALA A 231 -0.64 -1.12 -1.40
C ALA A 231 0.07 -1.10 -2.74
N GLY A 232 0.23 -2.30 -3.31
CA GLY A 232 -0.25 -2.58 -4.65
C GLY A 232 0.33 -1.71 -5.77
N GLN A 233 1.54 -1.18 -5.62
CA GLN A 233 2.26 -0.60 -6.77
C GLN A 233 3.28 -1.54 -7.37
N VAL A 234 3.72 -2.55 -6.62
CA VAL A 234 4.70 -3.52 -7.07
C VAL A 234 4.19 -4.92 -6.78
N HIS A 235 3.64 -5.54 -7.81
CA HIS A 235 3.42 -6.98 -7.83
C HIS A 235 4.73 -7.66 -8.23
N PHE A 236 4.99 -8.82 -7.67
CA PHE A 236 6.14 -9.65 -8.00
C PHE A 236 5.79 -11.15 -7.92
N SER A 237 4.52 -11.45 -8.21
CA SER A 237 3.98 -12.81 -8.23
C SER A 237 4.49 -13.65 -9.41
N THR A 238 5.01 -13.02 -10.46
CA THR A 238 5.55 -13.68 -11.66
C THR A 238 6.95 -13.18 -12.05
N ILE A 239 7.71 -13.96 -12.81
CA ILE A 239 9.02 -13.54 -13.36
C ILE A 239 8.88 -12.27 -14.22
N ALA A 240 7.79 -12.14 -14.98
CA ALA A 240 7.55 -10.96 -15.82
C ALA A 240 7.39 -9.68 -14.98
N GLU A 241 6.73 -9.78 -13.83
CA GLU A 241 6.55 -8.66 -12.89
C GLU A 241 7.86 -8.30 -12.18
N LEU A 242 8.64 -9.29 -11.75
CA LEU A 242 9.98 -9.10 -11.17
C LEU A 242 10.94 -8.38 -12.13
N GLN A 243 10.78 -8.60 -13.43
CA GLN A 243 11.57 -7.97 -14.48
C GLN A 243 10.98 -6.64 -14.96
N ALA A 244 9.79 -6.27 -14.52
CA ALA A 244 9.14 -5.03 -14.93
C ALA A 244 9.90 -3.81 -14.39
N ASP A 245 9.86 -2.71 -15.14
CA ASP A 245 10.44 -1.44 -14.70
C ASP A 245 9.60 -0.86 -13.55
N TYR A 246 10.27 -0.58 -12.45
CA TYR A 246 9.75 0.15 -11.31
C TYR A 246 10.71 1.27 -10.96
N MET A 247 10.31 2.50 -11.28
CA MET A 247 11.12 3.71 -11.05
C MET A 247 12.48 3.69 -11.77
N GLY A 248 12.54 3.13 -12.98
CA GLY A 248 13.76 3.12 -13.80
C GLY A 248 14.73 1.96 -13.50
N ARG A 249 14.33 1.00 -12.68
CA ARG A 249 15.06 -0.24 -12.38
C ARG A 249 14.09 -1.42 -12.34
N PRO A 250 14.54 -2.65 -12.63
CA PRO A 250 13.72 -3.85 -12.43
C PRO A 250 13.29 -4.03 -10.98
N VAL A 251 12.08 -4.55 -10.75
CA VAL A 251 11.54 -4.84 -9.41
C VAL A 251 12.49 -5.71 -8.59
N TYR A 252 13.11 -6.74 -9.19
CA TYR A 252 14.03 -7.63 -8.47
C TYR A 252 15.25 -6.87 -7.88
N GLU A 253 15.73 -5.81 -8.53
CA GLU A 253 16.85 -5.02 -8.00
C GLU A 253 16.42 -4.20 -6.77
N VAL A 254 15.19 -3.69 -6.79
CA VAL A 254 14.62 -2.99 -5.64
C VAL A 254 14.41 -3.96 -4.49
N MET A 255 13.92 -5.17 -4.74
CA MET A 255 13.79 -6.22 -3.72
C MET A 255 15.15 -6.62 -3.14
N GLN A 256 16.19 -6.68 -3.97
CA GLN A 256 17.54 -7.00 -3.52
C GLN A 256 18.07 -5.94 -2.55
N ASP A 257 18.00 -4.65 -2.93
CA ASP A 257 18.43 -3.53 -2.06
C ASP A 257 17.75 -3.60 -0.68
N ARG A 258 16.51 -4.08 -0.66
CA ARG A 258 15.67 -4.23 0.54
C ARG A 258 16.10 -5.41 1.41
N LEU A 259 16.40 -6.57 0.81
CA LEU A 259 16.88 -7.75 1.54
C LEU A 259 18.31 -7.61 2.05
N GLU A 260 19.16 -6.84 1.36
CA GLU A 260 20.54 -6.55 1.77
C GLU A 260 20.64 -5.41 2.79
N ALA A 261 19.59 -4.58 2.93
CA ALA A 261 19.57 -3.48 3.88
C ALA A 261 19.71 -4.01 5.31
N THR A 262 20.84 -3.71 5.95
CA THR A 262 21.03 -3.94 7.39
C THR A 262 20.23 -2.97 8.26
N ASP A 263 19.65 -1.94 7.63
CA ASP A 263 18.82 -0.91 8.25
C ASP A 263 17.44 -0.88 7.56
N PHE A 264 16.51 -1.66 8.11
CA PHE A 264 15.16 -1.83 7.58
C PHE A 264 14.27 -0.60 7.76
N SER A 265 14.73 0.46 8.46
CA SER A 265 14.06 1.77 8.46
C SER A 265 13.91 2.37 7.05
N GLN A 266 14.71 1.88 6.10
CA GLN A 266 14.62 2.29 4.71
C GLN A 266 13.48 1.64 3.93
N MET A 267 12.82 0.60 4.46
CA MET A 267 11.64 -0.02 3.85
C MET A 267 10.38 0.63 4.46
N PRO A 268 9.83 1.72 3.93
CA PRO A 268 8.57 2.26 4.45
C PRO A 268 7.38 1.43 3.95
N PRO A 269 6.46 1.02 4.84
CA PRO A 269 6.54 1.18 6.29
C PRO A 269 7.48 0.13 6.90
N ASN A 270 8.11 0.45 8.05
CA ASN A 270 9.21 -0.26 8.74
C ASN A 270 8.87 -1.70 9.20
N TYR A 271 8.19 -2.48 8.38
CA TYR A 271 7.78 -3.84 8.65
C TYR A 271 8.79 -4.80 8.02
N PHE A 272 9.13 -5.81 8.80
CA PHE A 272 10.07 -6.84 8.40
C PHE A 272 9.35 -7.84 7.49
N CYS A 273 10.06 -8.40 6.50
CA CYS A 273 9.72 -9.72 5.99
C CYS A 273 10.04 -10.72 7.11
N SER A 274 9.09 -10.95 8.02
CA SER A 274 9.28 -11.85 9.16
C SER A 274 8.36 -13.07 9.06
N VAL A 275 8.84 -14.18 9.62
CA VAL A 275 8.19 -15.50 9.63
C VAL A 275 7.33 -15.69 10.87
N GLU A 276 6.53 -16.77 10.87
CA GLU A 276 5.76 -17.28 12.01
C GLU A 276 6.52 -17.11 13.35
N GLY A 277 5.91 -16.38 14.30
CA GLY A 277 6.51 -16.05 15.59
C GLY A 277 7.14 -14.65 15.69
N GLY A 278 7.21 -13.91 14.59
CA GLY A 278 7.70 -12.52 14.54
C GLY A 278 9.22 -12.42 14.47
N GLU A 279 9.88 -13.55 14.22
CA GLU A 279 11.31 -13.60 13.95
C GLU A 279 11.56 -13.08 12.52
N PRO A 280 12.67 -12.36 12.28
CA PRO A 280 13.04 -11.97 10.92
C PRO A 280 13.13 -13.19 10.00
N ILE A 281 13.02 -12.96 8.68
CA ILE A 281 13.31 -13.94 7.65
C ILE A 281 14.53 -14.79 8.05
N THR A 282 14.40 -16.12 7.88
CA THR A 282 15.50 -17.01 8.23
C THR A 282 16.74 -16.65 7.41
N ALA A 283 17.94 -16.79 7.99
CA ALA A 283 19.17 -16.49 7.25
C ALA A 283 19.33 -17.34 5.98
N GLU A 284 18.72 -18.55 5.97
CA GLU A 284 18.69 -19.43 4.81
C GLU A 284 17.79 -18.87 3.70
N ASP A 285 16.54 -18.51 4.01
CA ASP A 285 15.61 -17.92 3.05
C ASP A 285 16.12 -16.57 2.55
N GLN A 286 16.66 -15.73 3.45
CA GLN A 286 17.22 -14.43 3.08
C GLN A 286 18.36 -14.60 2.08
N GLN A 287 19.30 -15.52 2.36
CA GLN A 287 20.42 -15.76 1.46
C GLN A 287 19.96 -16.36 0.13
N LEU A 288 19.00 -17.30 0.15
CA LEU A 288 18.41 -17.88 -1.06
C LEU A 288 17.81 -16.79 -1.96
N LEU A 289 17.02 -15.89 -1.39
CA LEU A 289 16.40 -14.78 -2.12
C LEU A 289 17.47 -13.82 -2.65
N ILE A 290 18.47 -13.45 -1.85
CA ILE A 290 19.57 -12.58 -2.30
C ILE A 290 20.31 -13.21 -3.48
N ASP A 291 20.68 -14.50 -3.39
CA ASP A 291 21.42 -15.19 -4.45
C ASP A 291 20.62 -15.25 -5.76
N TRP A 292 19.32 -15.51 -5.65
CA TRP A 292 18.41 -15.54 -6.80
C TRP A 292 18.20 -14.16 -7.43
N LEU A 293 18.00 -13.11 -6.62
CA LEU A 293 17.85 -11.74 -7.11
C LEU A 293 19.15 -11.23 -7.74
N MET A 294 20.31 -11.54 -7.16
CA MET A 294 21.64 -11.24 -7.72
C MET A 294 21.90 -11.94 -9.06
N ALA A 295 21.29 -13.10 -9.29
CA ALA A 295 21.31 -13.78 -10.57
C ALA A 295 20.36 -13.15 -11.62
N GLY A 296 19.64 -12.07 -11.26
CA GLY A 296 18.69 -11.37 -12.12
C GLY A 296 17.27 -11.94 -12.07
N ALA A 297 16.89 -12.56 -10.95
CA ALA A 297 15.62 -13.29 -10.78
C ALA A 297 15.31 -14.22 -11.97
N PRO A 298 16.22 -15.17 -12.29
CA PRO A 298 15.99 -16.09 -13.40
C PRO A 298 14.76 -16.98 -13.15
N ASP A 299 14.13 -17.43 -14.23
CA ASP A 299 13.05 -18.40 -14.16
C ASP A 299 13.56 -19.80 -13.76
N ALA A 300 12.63 -20.69 -13.41
CA ALA A 300 12.95 -22.01 -12.86
C ALA A 300 13.96 -22.85 -13.68
N PRO A 301 13.90 -22.93 -15.03
CA PRO A 301 14.89 -23.67 -15.80
C PRO A 301 16.30 -23.04 -15.79
N SER A 302 16.38 -21.74 -15.53
CA SER A 302 17.63 -20.96 -15.54
C SER A 302 18.22 -20.77 -14.15
N TRP A 303 17.49 -21.14 -13.10
CA TRP A 303 17.95 -21.12 -11.72
C TRP A 303 18.66 -22.42 -11.34
N ASN A 304 19.88 -22.31 -10.82
CA ASN A 304 20.62 -23.43 -10.27
C ASN A 304 21.31 -22.95 -8.99
N PRO A 305 20.73 -23.23 -7.80
CA PRO A 305 21.34 -22.81 -6.55
C PRO A 305 22.74 -23.44 -6.42
N ALA A 306 23.70 -22.63 -5.95
CA ALA A 306 25.12 -22.99 -5.89
C ALA A 306 25.44 -24.01 -4.79
#